data_AF-A0A533XZE5-F1
#
_entry.id   AF-A0A533XZE5-F1
#
_cell.length_a   1.000
_cell.length_b   1.000
_cell.length_c   1.000
_cell.angle_alpha   90.00
_cell.angle_beta   90.00
_cell.angle_gamma   90.00
#
_symmetry.space_group_name_H-M   'P 1'
#
loop_
_entity.id
_entity.type
_entity.pdbx_description
1 polymer ?
#
loop_
_entity_poly.entity_id
_entity_poly.type
_entity_poly.pdbx_seq_one_letter_code
_entity_poly.pdbx_strand_id
1 'polypeptide(L)'
;TVQVGDPFTEKLLLEACLELMEQDLLVGIQDMGAAGLTSSSCEMASRAGTGIELELANVPRREPGMTPYEVLLSESQERMLLVAKSGREGEVLEICKKWDVDAAVIGRVTNDGFLRVKEKGVVVAEMPARALTDNAPTYERPADAPAYQDALQSLPLELIPEPKDCNAVLEALLTSPTIAHKGWVFEQYDHMVQTNTVIRPGSDAAVLRIKGTDKALAVTVDCNSLYCVLNPYTGAASAVAEAARNLVCTGARPLALTDCLNFGNPERPDIMWQFILAIEGIADACKTLQIPVVSGNVSFYNETRGLSIYPTPIIGMVGLLDHVERAVSQGFKTEGDAVLLLGETGEDLGGTEYLRAVHHREQGTPPVLNLEREAALQRVVLQAVEQGLVQSAHDCAEGGLAVALAESCLSATNGPLGAEIVLDRHGLRRDSLLFGESQSRIILSVKPANREKIEALARQEDVPCSVLGVVRGRRLMISIRDDRRRTALWVDRPCEKLDTMWRGALRAALEPGEGGHA
;
A
#
# COMPACT_ATOMS: atom_id res chain seq x y z
N THR A 1 17.90 -2.41 25.12
CA THR A 1 18.10 -1.02 24.65
C THR A 1 17.10 -0.79 23.55
N VAL A 2 16.36 0.32 23.56
CA VAL A 2 15.48 0.68 22.43
C VAL A 2 16.38 0.94 21.23
N GLN A 3 16.06 0.38 20.05
CA GLN A 3 16.74 0.73 18.80
C GLN A 3 16.49 2.22 18.54
N VAL A 4 17.55 3.02 18.52
CA VAL A 4 17.49 4.44 18.16
C VAL A 4 18.28 4.56 16.88
N GLY A 5 17.60 4.90 15.78
CA GLY A 5 18.26 5.15 14.50
C GLY A 5 18.95 6.52 14.51
N ASP A 6 20.04 6.62 13.76
CA ASP A 6 20.76 7.87 13.47
C ASP A 6 20.64 8.21 11.98
N PRO A 7 19.63 9.00 11.57
CA PRO A 7 19.39 9.32 10.16
C PRO A 7 20.52 10.15 9.54
N PHE A 8 21.36 10.81 10.35
CA PHE A 8 22.51 11.56 9.83
C PHE A 8 23.60 10.59 9.39
N THR A 9 23.94 9.62 10.24
CA THR A 9 24.88 8.55 9.88
C THR A 9 24.34 7.71 8.73
N GLU A 10 23.05 7.39 8.72
CA GLU A 10 22.42 6.68 7.60
C GLU A 10 22.59 7.42 6.27
N LYS A 11 22.43 8.76 6.26
CA LYS A 11 22.62 9.56 5.06
C LYS A 11 24.06 9.51 4.54
N LEU A 12 25.05 9.60 5.43
CA LEU A 12 26.47 9.49 5.06
C LEU A 12 26.81 8.10 4.54
N LEU A 13 26.29 7.06 5.20
CA LEU A 13 26.44 5.66 4.79
C LEU A 13 25.84 5.40 3.41
N LEU A 14 24.66 5.96 3.14
CA LEU A 14 24.00 5.88 1.83
C LEU A 14 24.85 6.51 0.72
N GLU A 15 25.35 7.72 0.92
CA GLU A 15 26.20 8.39 -0.08
C GLU A 15 27.52 7.65 -0.31
N ALA A 16 28.14 7.14 0.76
CA ALA A 16 29.32 6.28 0.66
C ALA A 16 29.01 5.03 -0.17
N CYS A 17 27.91 4.32 0.13
CA CYS A 17 27.53 3.11 -0.62
C CYS A 17 27.25 3.40 -2.10
N LEU A 18 26.58 4.51 -2.43
CA LEU A 18 26.33 4.93 -3.80
C LEU A 18 27.64 5.18 -4.56
N GLU A 19 28.59 5.91 -3.97
CA GLU A 19 29.90 6.16 -4.59
C GLU A 19 30.72 4.87 -4.75
N LEU A 20 30.72 3.99 -3.76
CA LEU A 20 31.39 2.68 -3.82
C LEU A 20 30.85 1.82 -4.97
N MET A 21 29.53 1.84 -5.19
CA MET A 21 28.87 1.13 -6.30
C MET A 21 29.17 1.77 -7.65
N GLU A 22 29.14 3.11 -7.74
CA GLU A 22 29.46 3.84 -8.98
C GLU A 22 30.90 3.58 -9.44
N GLN A 23 31.84 3.45 -8.51
CA GLN A 23 33.25 3.14 -8.79
C GLN A 23 33.55 1.65 -8.99
N ASP A 24 32.53 0.79 -8.94
CA ASP A 24 32.64 -0.65 -9.15
C ASP A 24 33.71 -1.30 -8.24
N LEU A 25 33.69 -0.95 -6.94
CA LEU A 25 34.67 -1.41 -5.94
C LEU A 25 34.27 -2.69 -5.23
N LEU A 26 32.99 -3.04 -5.25
CA LEU A 26 32.42 -4.10 -4.44
C LEU A 26 32.10 -5.34 -5.28
N VAL A 27 32.25 -6.51 -4.65
CA VAL A 27 31.72 -7.80 -5.14
C VAL A 27 30.31 -8.03 -4.60
N GLY A 28 30.05 -7.56 -3.38
CA GLY A 28 28.78 -7.72 -2.70
C GLY A 28 28.62 -6.72 -1.56
N ILE A 29 27.37 -6.49 -1.20
CA ILE A 29 26.95 -5.56 -0.15
C ILE A 29 25.69 -6.14 0.49
N GLN A 30 25.58 -6.04 1.81
CA GLN A 30 24.42 -6.51 2.57
C GLN A 30 24.19 -5.57 3.74
N ASP A 31 22.93 -5.22 3.98
CA ASP A 31 22.50 -4.52 5.18
C ASP A 31 22.55 -5.43 6.42
N MET A 32 22.69 -4.83 7.59
CA MET A 32 22.78 -5.56 8.85
C MET A 32 21.56 -5.28 9.74
N GLY A 33 20.52 -6.07 9.55
CA GLY A 33 19.29 -6.04 10.34
C GLY A 33 19.25 -7.09 11.46
N ALA A 34 18.16 -7.88 11.48
CA ALA A 34 17.93 -8.92 12.47
C ALA A 34 19.07 -9.95 12.52
N ALA A 35 19.50 -10.35 13.71
CA ALA A 35 20.69 -11.19 13.95
C ALA A 35 22.05 -10.63 13.46
N GLY A 36 22.10 -9.35 13.05
CA GLY A 36 23.33 -8.58 12.88
C GLY A 36 24.36 -9.17 11.93
N LEU A 37 25.61 -9.31 12.41
CA LEU A 37 26.72 -9.87 11.63
C LEU A 37 26.46 -11.33 11.24
N THR A 38 25.71 -12.06 12.07
CA THR A 38 25.48 -13.49 11.87
C THR A 38 24.68 -13.75 10.61
N SER A 39 23.49 -13.15 10.48
CA SER A 39 22.64 -13.27 9.28
C SER A 39 23.35 -12.72 8.05
N SER A 40 23.87 -11.49 8.15
CA SER A 40 24.47 -10.78 7.01
C SER A 40 25.64 -11.53 6.38
N SER A 41 26.57 -12.03 7.22
CA SER A 41 27.72 -12.80 6.72
C SER A 41 27.30 -14.18 6.22
N CYS A 42 26.37 -14.85 6.90
CA CYS A 42 25.95 -16.18 6.53
C CYS A 42 25.16 -16.20 5.20
N GLU A 43 24.21 -15.29 5.04
CA GLU A 43 23.42 -15.14 3.81
C GLU A 43 24.30 -14.80 2.61
N MET A 44 25.24 -13.87 2.80
CA MET A 44 26.18 -13.47 1.76
C MET A 44 27.05 -14.66 1.32
N ALA A 45 27.59 -15.43 2.26
CA ALA A 45 28.38 -16.63 1.98
C ALA A 45 27.54 -17.70 1.25
N SER A 46 26.32 -17.95 1.74
CA SER A 46 25.42 -18.98 1.18
C SER A 46 25.02 -18.67 -0.27
N ARG A 47 24.56 -17.44 -0.53
CA ARG A 47 24.13 -16.99 -1.87
C ARG A 47 25.26 -17.02 -2.90
N ALA A 48 26.48 -16.71 -2.48
CA ALA A 48 27.65 -16.74 -3.36
C ALA A 48 28.27 -18.14 -3.52
N GLY A 49 27.86 -19.14 -2.72
CA GLY A 49 28.50 -20.46 -2.68
C GLY A 49 29.92 -20.42 -2.13
N THR A 50 30.23 -19.47 -1.25
CA THR A 50 31.54 -19.24 -0.63
C THR A 50 31.49 -19.47 0.88
N GLY A 51 32.61 -19.31 1.56
CA GLY A 51 32.67 -19.15 3.02
C GLY A 51 33.10 -17.73 3.41
N ILE A 52 33.00 -17.41 4.70
CA ILE A 52 33.49 -16.16 5.26
C ILE A 52 34.23 -16.47 6.57
N GLU A 53 35.42 -15.90 6.70
CA GLU A 53 36.18 -15.89 7.95
C GLU A 53 36.17 -14.48 8.54
N LEU A 54 35.64 -14.34 9.77
CA LEU A 54 35.57 -13.08 10.51
C LEU A 54 36.56 -13.08 11.68
N GLU A 55 37.19 -11.93 11.94
CA GLU A 55 37.98 -11.63 13.12
C GLU A 55 37.27 -10.54 13.93
N LEU A 56 36.58 -10.95 15.00
CA LEU A 56 35.76 -10.08 15.83
C LEU A 56 36.57 -9.02 16.56
N ALA A 57 37.88 -9.24 16.79
CA ALA A 57 38.74 -8.24 17.39
C ALA A 57 38.89 -6.98 16.50
N ASN A 58 38.62 -7.10 15.20
CA ASN A 58 38.68 -6.00 14.24
C ASN A 58 37.34 -5.28 14.05
N VAL A 59 36.24 -5.83 14.58
CA VAL A 59 34.91 -5.21 14.47
C VAL A 59 34.85 -3.98 15.36
N PRO A 60 34.50 -2.79 14.83
CA PRO A 60 34.30 -1.59 15.65
C PRO A 60 33.22 -1.83 16.70
N ARG A 61 33.51 -1.49 17.97
CA ARG A 61 32.60 -1.73 19.10
C ARG A 61 32.25 -0.42 19.78
N ARG A 62 30.95 -0.21 20.04
CA ARG A 62 30.47 0.93 20.83
C ARG A 62 30.75 0.75 22.32
N GLU A 63 30.69 -0.48 22.81
CA GLU A 63 30.83 -0.81 24.23
C GLU A 63 32.06 -1.69 24.45
N PRO A 64 32.95 -1.33 25.40
CA PRO A 64 34.08 -2.17 25.75
C PRO A 64 33.58 -3.45 26.43
N GLY A 65 34.24 -4.57 26.17
CA GLY A 65 33.96 -5.84 26.85
C GLY A 65 32.83 -6.68 26.27
N MET A 66 32.24 -6.29 25.14
CA MET A 66 31.28 -7.15 24.43
C MET A 66 31.89 -8.51 24.12
N THR A 67 31.17 -9.57 24.46
CA THR A 67 31.50 -10.97 24.16
C THR A 67 31.35 -11.27 22.67
N PRO A 68 31.99 -12.33 22.14
CA PRO A 68 31.78 -12.76 20.77
C PRO A 68 30.31 -12.92 20.37
N TYR A 69 29.50 -13.45 21.28
CA TYR A 69 28.06 -13.63 21.10
C TYR A 69 27.33 -12.29 20.91
N GLU A 70 27.61 -11.30 21.78
CA GLU A 70 27.00 -9.97 21.70
C GLU A 70 27.44 -9.23 20.44
N VAL A 71 28.70 -9.36 20.01
CA VAL A 71 29.17 -8.72 18.76
C VAL A 71 28.45 -9.31 17.54
N LEU A 72 28.29 -10.64 17.51
CA LEU A 72 27.67 -11.35 16.39
C LEU A 72 26.17 -11.07 16.23
N LEU A 73 25.43 -11.00 17.33
CA LEU A 73 23.97 -10.86 17.34
C LEU A 73 23.48 -9.45 17.65
N SER A 74 24.40 -8.50 17.84
CA SER A 74 24.05 -7.09 18.00
C SER A 74 23.30 -6.60 16.77
N GLU A 75 22.15 -5.96 17.00
CA GLU A 75 21.30 -5.28 16.01
C GLU A 75 21.45 -3.75 16.11
N SER A 76 22.68 -3.30 16.34
CA SER A 76 23.00 -1.87 16.23
C SER A 76 22.64 -1.38 14.82
N GLN A 77 22.05 -0.20 14.74
CA GLN A 77 21.54 0.38 13.50
C GLN A 77 22.68 0.94 12.63
N GLU A 78 22.35 1.36 11.40
CA GLU A 78 23.25 2.00 10.43
C GLU A 78 24.55 1.23 10.14
N ARG A 79 24.45 -0.08 9.89
CA ARG A 79 25.60 -0.93 9.55
C ARG A 79 25.41 -1.63 8.21
N MET A 80 26.49 -1.70 7.44
CA MET A 80 26.59 -2.46 6.19
C MET A 80 27.78 -3.42 6.26
N LEU A 81 27.60 -4.61 5.69
CA LEU A 81 28.69 -5.54 5.40
C LEU A 81 29.07 -5.44 3.92
N LEU A 82 30.33 -5.12 3.66
CA LEU A 82 30.86 -4.89 2.31
C LEU A 82 31.91 -5.95 1.96
N VAL A 83 31.86 -6.48 0.74
CA VAL A 83 32.93 -7.30 0.16
C VAL A 83 33.62 -6.49 -0.92
N ALA A 84 34.78 -5.93 -0.58
CA ALA A 84 35.63 -5.25 -1.55
C ALA A 84 36.22 -6.25 -2.55
N LYS A 85 36.47 -5.79 -3.78
CA LYS A 85 37.32 -6.52 -4.73
C LYS A 85 38.73 -6.62 -4.15
N SER A 86 39.33 -7.81 -4.27
CA SER A 86 40.65 -8.11 -3.70
C SER A 86 41.70 -7.08 -4.14
N GLY A 87 42.43 -6.50 -3.17
CA GLY A 87 43.46 -5.49 -3.41
C GLY A 87 42.93 -4.05 -3.55
N ARG A 88 41.61 -3.85 -3.50
CA ARG A 88 40.96 -2.53 -3.56
C ARG A 88 40.39 -2.08 -2.21
N GLU A 89 40.72 -2.78 -1.13
CA GLU A 89 40.21 -2.49 0.23
C GLU A 89 40.59 -1.07 0.67
N GLY A 90 41.78 -0.60 0.30
CA GLY A 90 42.23 0.76 0.58
C GLY A 90 41.36 1.84 -0.08
N GLU A 91 40.92 1.62 -1.33
CA GLU A 91 40.03 2.55 -2.03
C GLU A 91 38.66 2.66 -1.33
N VAL A 92 38.13 1.52 -0.87
CA VAL A 92 36.88 1.47 -0.10
C VAL A 92 37.02 2.27 1.20
N LEU A 93 38.10 2.06 1.96
CA LEU A 93 38.34 2.77 3.23
C LEU A 93 38.50 4.28 3.03
N GLU A 94 39.15 4.73 1.96
CA GLU A 94 39.28 6.16 1.66
C GLU A 94 37.94 6.82 1.31
N ILE A 95 37.05 6.12 0.61
CA ILE A 95 35.68 6.61 0.34
C ILE A 95 34.86 6.66 1.64
N CYS A 96 34.88 5.61 2.46
CA CYS A 96 34.20 5.63 3.75
C CYS A 96 34.69 6.81 4.61
N LYS A 97 36.01 7.03 4.68
CA LYS A 97 36.61 8.17 5.39
C LYS A 97 36.21 9.52 4.81
N LYS A 98 36.13 9.66 3.48
CA LYS A 98 35.66 10.89 2.80
C LYS A 98 34.26 11.27 3.25
N TRP A 99 33.39 10.29 3.45
CA TRP A 99 32.00 10.48 3.92
C TRP A 99 31.85 10.46 5.43
N ASP A 100 32.95 10.43 6.20
CA ASP A 100 32.94 10.36 7.66
C ASP A 100 32.20 9.11 8.20
N VAL A 101 32.38 7.98 7.50
CA VAL A 101 31.84 6.66 7.87
C VAL A 101 32.98 5.77 8.36
N ASP A 102 32.88 5.28 9.58
CA ASP A 102 33.84 4.32 10.13
C ASP A 102 33.75 2.97 9.41
N ALA A 103 34.88 2.48 8.92
CA ALA A 103 34.99 1.19 8.25
C ALA A 103 36.24 0.43 8.67
N ALA A 104 36.13 -0.89 8.77
CA ALA A 104 37.25 -1.77 9.13
C ALA A 104 37.21 -3.07 8.32
N VAL A 105 38.39 -3.61 8.02
CA VAL A 105 38.51 -4.95 7.42
C VAL A 105 38.39 -5.99 8.54
N ILE A 106 37.23 -6.61 8.63
CA ILE A 106 36.89 -7.55 9.70
C ILE A 106 37.05 -9.02 9.32
N GLY A 107 37.50 -9.33 8.11
CA GLY A 107 37.53 -10.71 7.64
C GLY A 107 37.90 -10.85 6.16
N ARG A 108 37.67 -12.06 5.64
CA ARG A 108 37.88 -12.41 4.22
C ARG A 108 36.89 -13.46 3.75
N VAL A 109 36.63 -13.46 2.46
CA VAL A 109 35.88 -14.53 1.79
C VAL A 109 36.79 -15.75 1.61
N THR A 110 36.25 -16.94 1.85
CA THR A 110 36.91 -18.25 1.68
C THR A 110 36.16 -19.08 0.64
N ASN A 111 36.72 -20.21 0.21
CA ASN A 111 36.12 -21.11 -0.78
C ASN A 111 35.72 -22.47 -0.19
N ASP A 112 35.72 -22.60 1.15
CA ASP A 112 35.41 -23.84 1.88
C ASP A 112 33.93 -23.96 2.26
N GLY A 113 33.13 -22.90 2.10
CA GLY A 113 31.70 -22.91 2.41
C GLY A 113 31.35 -22.75 3.89
N PHE A 114 32.34 -22.42 4.73
CA PHE A 114 32.15 -22.26 6.17
C PHE A 114 32.02 -20.80 6.57
N LEU A 115 31.14 -20.51 7.51
CA LEU A 115 31.20 -19.31 8.34
C LEU A 115 32.11 -19.63 9.54
N ARG A 116 33.28 -18.99 9.59
CA ARG A 116 34.28 -19.17 10.65
C ARG A 116 34.48 -17.85 11.38
N VAL A 117 34.18 -17.82 12.66
CA VAL A 117 34.32 -16.63 13.49
C VAL A 117 35.48 -16.82 14.46
N LYS A 118 36.41 -15.87 14.47
CA LYS A 118 37.56 -15.82 15.36
C LYS A 118 37.48 -14.62 16.29
N GLU A 119 38.01 -14.78 17.49
CA GLU A 119 38.32 -13.69 18.42
C GLU A 119 39.79 -13.82 18.80
N LYS A 120 40.60 -12.83 18.42
CA LYS A 120 42.05 -12.80 18.66
C LYS A 120 42.76 -14.05 18.12
N GLY A 121 42.37 -14.46 16.91
CA GLY A 121 42.90 -15.64 16.22
C GLY A 121 42.34 -16.98 16.69
N VAL A 122 41.54 -17.03 17.76
CA VAL A 122 40.94 -18.27 18.27
C VAL A 122 39.55 -18.45 17.63
N VAL A 123 39.29 -19.61 17.02
CA VAL A 123 37.96 -19.95 16.48
C VAL A 123 36.97 -20.08 17.63
N VAL A 124 35.95 -19.22 17.63
CA VAL A 124 34.87 -19.18 18.64
C VAL A 124 33.55 -19.73 18.10
N ALA A 125 33.36 -19.74 16.78
CA ALA A 125 32.25 -20.42 16.12
C ALA A 125 32.67 -20.88 14.71
N GLU A 126 32.21 -22.04 14.28
CA GLU A 126 32.43 -22.56 12.94
C GLU A 126 31.25 -23.44 12.52
N MET A 127 30.66 -23.14 11.36
CA MET A 127 29.59 -23.96 10.79
C MET A 127 29.47 -23.77 9.27
N PRO A 128 28.91 -24.74 8.53
CA PRO A 128 28.59 -24.55 7.12
C PRO A 128 27.60 -23.39 6.95
N ALA A 129 27.87 -22.45 6.03
CA ALA A 129 27.00 -21.29 5.84
C ALA A 129 25.56 -21.71 5.48
N ARG A 130 25.41 -22.69 4.58
CA ARG A 130 24.10 -23.25 4.18
C ARG A 130 23.28 -23.84 5.33
N ALA A 131 23.90 -24.19 6.45
CA ALA A 131 23.19 -24.77 7.58
C ALA A 131 22.28 -23.76 8.29
N LEU A 132 22.59 -22.45 8.23
CA LEU A 132 21.81 -21.39 8.85
C LEU A 132 20.81 -20.71 7.91
N THR A 133 20.86 -21.01 6.62
CA THR A 133 20.03 -20.37 5.58
C THR A 133 19.09 -21.39 4.95
N ASP A 134 19.61 -22.23 4.07
CA ASP A 134 18.81 -23.05 3.14
C ASP A 134 18.34 -24.37 3.78
N ASN A 135 19.00 -24.81 4.86
CA ASN A 135 18.71 -26.09 5.53
C ASN A 135 17.80 -25.93 6.76
N ALA A 136 17.19 -24.77 6.97
CA ALA A 136 16.20 -24.60 8.03
C ALA A 136 14.98 -25.52 7.75
N PRO A 137 14.48 -26.27 8.75
CA PRO A 137 13.30 -27.11 8.56
C PRO A 137 12.09 -26.27 8.13
N THR A 138 11.41 -26.72 7.07
CA THR A 138 10.10 -26.20 6.68
C THR A 138 9.00 -27.04 7.32
N TYR A 139 7.85 -26.42 7.60
CA TYR A 139 6.74 -27.07 8.29
C TYR A 139 5.50 -27.06 7.41
N GLU A 140 4.90 -28.22 7.19
CA GLU A 140 3.51 -28.32 6.77
C GLU A 140 2.63 -28.27 8.02
N ARG A 141 1.80 -27.24 8.12
CA ARG A 141 0.93 -27.02 9.28
C ARG A 141 -0.52 -27.33 8.93
N PRO A 142 -1.31 -27.89 9.87
CA PRO A 142 -2.75 -28.02 9.68
C PRO A 142 -3.39 -26.66 9.41
N ALA A 143 -4.39 -26.63 8.53
CA ALA A 143 -5.10 -25.41 8.15
C ALA A 143 -6.58 -25.75 7.95
N ASP A 144 -7.45 -25.15 8.76
CA ASP A 144 -8.89 -25.38 8.74
C ASP A 144 -9.64 -24.06 8.94
N ALA A 145 -10.76 -23.89 8.25
CA ALA A 145 -11.60 -22.70 8.44
C ALA A 145 -12.10 -22.61 9.89
N PRO A 146 -12.12 -21.42 10.50
CA PRO A 146 -12.65 -21.26 11.85
C PRO A 146 -14.17 -21.50 11.87
N ALA A 147 -14.67 -22.09 12.96
CA ALA A 147 -16.10 -22.39 13.13
C ALA A 147 -17.02 -21.14 13.11
N TYR A 148 -16.45 -19.94 13.28
CA TYR A 148 -17.19 -18.67 13.26
C TYR A 148 -17.26 -18.02 11.86
N GLN A 149 -16.61 -18.58 10.83
CA GLN A 149 -16.49 -17.94 9.51
C GLN A 149 -17.86 -17.67 8.86
N ASP A 150 -18.75 -18.67 8.85
CA ASP A 150 -20.08 -18.55 8.25
C ASP A 150 -20.94 -17.49 8.98
N ALA A 151 -20.79 -17.39 10.30
CA ALA A 151 -21.49 -16.40 11.10
C ALA A 151 -20.99 -14.98 10.80
N LEU A 152 -19.67 -14.79 10.58
CA LEU A 152 -19.11 -13.51 10.16
C LEU A 152 -19.62 -13.09 8.78
N GLN A 153 -19.76 -14.02 7.84
CA GLN A 153 -20.21 -13.72 6.48
C GLN A 153 -21.73 -13.51 6.36
N SER A 154 -22.50 -13.90 7.37
CA SER A 154 -23.96 -13.79 7.38
C SER A 154 -24.43 -12.35 7.65
N LEU A 155 -24.94 -11.68 6.61
CA LEU A 155 -25.56 -10.36 6.70
C LEU A 155 -26.96 -10.36 6.08
N PRO A 156 -28.04 -10.50 6.88
CA PRO A 156 -29.40 -10.32 6.38
C PRO A 156 -29.68 -8.82 6.14
N LEU A 157 -29.64 -8.39 4.87
CA LEU A 157 -29.81 -7.00 4.45
C LEU A 157 -31.18 -6.41 4.83
N GLU A 158 -32.20 -7.24 5.02
CA GLU A 158 -33.54 -6.82 5.44
C GLU A 158 -33.54 -6.25 6.86
N LEU A 159 -32.57 -6.65 7.69
CA LEU A 159 -32.39 -6.13 9.06
C LEU A 159 -31.60 -4.82 9.09
N ILE A 160 -31.02 -4.40 7.96
CA ILE A 160 -30.32 -3.13 7.84
C ILE A 160 -31.31 -2.10 7.28
N PRO A 161 -31.71 -1.08 8.06
CA PRO A 161 -32.61 -0.06 7.56
C PRO A 161 -31.89 0.86 6.58
N GLU A 162 -32.50 1.12 5.42
CA GLU A 162 -31.98 2.13 4.49
C GLU A 162 -31.94 3.52 5.17
N PRO A 163 -30.90 4.33 4.91
CA PRO A 163 -30.76 5.63 5.53
C PRO A 163 -31.89 6.58 5.11
N LYS A 164 -32.36 7.36 6.09
CA LYS A 164 -33.31 8.46 5.87
C LYS A 164 -32.61 9.77 5.54
N ASP A 165 -31.40 9.97 6.07
CA ASP A 165 -30.55 11.12 5.80
C ASP A 165 -29.18 10.65 5.28
N CYS A 166 -29.02 10.63 3.97
CA CYS A 166 -27.76 10.23 3.34
C CYS A 166 -26.65 11.27 3.55
N ASN A 167 -26.99 12.51 3.91
CA ASN A 167 -25.96 13.49 4.23
C ASN A 167 -25.27 13.18 5.55
N ALA A 168 -26.04 12.78 6.56
CA ALA A 168 -25.50 12.39 7.86
C ALA A 168 -24.59 11.15 7.72
N VAL A 169 -24.96 10.21 6.85
CA VAL A 169 -24.11 9.06 6.52
C VAL A 169 -22.81 9.48 5.84
N LEU A 170 -22.87 10.30 4.80
CA LEU A 170 -21.67 10.79 4.12
C LEU A 170 -20.76 11.57 5.07
N GLU A 171 -21.32 12.43 5.91
CA GLU A 171 -20.58 13.17 6.93
C GLU A 171 -19.91 12.22 7.93
N ALA A 172 -20.61 11.19 8.41
CA ALA A 172 -20.04 10.18 9.31
C ALA A 172 -18.88 9.43 8.66
N LEU A 173 -19.04 8.99 7.41
CA LEU A 173 -18.01 8.29 6.65
C LEU A 173 -16.77 9.15 6.43
N LEU A 174 -16.92 10.39 5.96
CA LEU A 174 -15.80 11.32 5.76
C LEU A 174 -15.04 11.65 7.06
N THR A 175 -15.69 11.46 8.21
CA THR A 175 -15.05 11.63 9.53
C THR A 175 -14.53 10.34 10.15
N SER A 176 -14.76 9.18 9.53
CA SER A 176 -14.15 7.93 9.97
C SER A 176 -12.64 7.99 9.76
N PRO A 177 -11.79 7.59 10.73
CA PRO A 177 -10.34 7.58 10.56
C PRO A 177 -9.86 6.82 9.31
N THR A 178 -10.59 5.79 8.88
CA THR A 178 -10.26 5.03 7.65
C THR A 178 -10.38 5.89 6.38
N ILE A 179 -11.37 6.78 6.29
CA ILE A 179 -11.62 7.62 5.09
C ILE A 179 -11.06 9.05 5.26
N ALA A 180 -11.05 9.59 6.48
CA ALA A 180 -10.61 10.95 6.77
C ALA A 180 -9.26 11.29 6.12
N HIS A 181 -9.08 12.54 5.70
CA HIS A 181 -7.85 12.97 5.05
C HIS A 181 -6.63 12.69 5.94
N LYS A 182 -5.61 12.07 5.38
CA LYS A 182 -4.40 11.67 6.12
C LYS A 182 -3.35 12.78 6.27
N GLY A 183 -3.70 14.02 5.93
CA GLY A 183 -2.80 15.18 5.97
C GLY A 183 -2.14 15.41 7.32
N TRP A 184 -2.86 15.15 8.42
CA TRP A 184 -2.26 15.23 9.75
C TRP A 184 -1.01 14.36 9.88
N VAL A 185 -0.94 13.21 9.20
CA VAL A 185 0.25 12.35 9.16
C VAL A 185 1.31 12.95 8.23
N PHE A 186 0.99 13.10 6.95
CA PHE A 186 2.02 13.35 5.93
C PHE A 186 2.50 14.80 5.85
N GLU A 187 1.75 15.78 6.36
CA GLU A 187 2.17 17.19 6.40
C GLU A 187 3.28 17.44 7.43
N GLN A 188 3.53 16.48 8.32
CA GLN A 188 4.65 16.50 9.27
C GLN A 188 5.99 16.13 8.59
N TYR A 189 5.95 15.57 7.38
CA TYR A 189 7.13 15.16 6.61
C TYR A 189 7.36 16.08 5.41
N ASP A 190 8.62 16.22 5.03
CA ASP A 190 8.96 16.87 3.77
C ASP A 190 8.63 15.95 2.59
N HIS A 191 7.93 16.50 1.61
CA HIS A 191 7.53 15.82 0.38
C HIS A 191 7.98 16.60 -0.87
N MET A 192 8.92 17.54 -0.72
CA MET A 192 9.38 18.47 -1.76
C MET A 192 10.89 18.50 -1.95
N VAL A 193 11.67 17.86 -1.07
CA VAL A 193 13.13 17.75 -1.17
C VAL A 193 13.47 17.14 -2.54
N GLN A 194 14.44 17.77 -3.19
CA GLN A 194 14.84 17.54 -4.59
C GLN A 194 13.79 17.90 -5.67
N THR A 195 12.61 18.40 -5.29
CA THR A 195 11.51 18.84 -6.17
C THR A 195 11.06 17.80 -7.20
N ASN A 196 11.10 16.51 -6.81
CA ASN A 196 10.74 15.39 -7.68
C ASN A 196 9.26 15.01 -7.66
N THR A 197 8.52 15.41 -6.62
CA THR A 197 7.13 15.01 -6.42
C THR A 197 6.19 15.74 -7.37
N VAL A 198 5.47 14.98 -8.20
CA VAL A 198 4.50 15.45 -9.19
C VAL A 198 3.09 15.39 -8.61
N ILE A 199 2.74 14.25 -8.01
CA ILE A 199 1.52 14.07 -7.23
C ILE A 199 1.94 13.78 -5.80
N ARG A 200 1.45 14.61 -4.87
CA ARG A 200 1.76 14.55 -3.44
C ARG A 200 0.94 13.44 -2.76
N PRO A 201 1.32 13.01 -1.55
CA PRO A 201 0.48 12.15 -0.72
C PRO A 201 -0.94 12.72 -0.56
N GLY A 202 -1.94 11.84 -0.45
CA GLY A 202 -3.35 12.21 -0.34
C GLY A 202 -4.15 12.19 -1.65
N SER A 203 -3.55 11.70 -2.75
CA SER A 203 -4.27 11.17 -3.92
C SER A 203 -4.23 9.63 -3.89
N ASP A 204 -4.86 8.95 -4.85
CA ASP A 204 -4.80 7.48 -5.01
C ASP A 204 -3.37 6.92 -4.95
N ALA A 205 -2.39 7.58 -5.59
CA ALA A 205 -0.98 7.22 -5.47
C ALA A 205 -0.06 8.45 -5.53
N ALA A 206 1.13 8.34 -4.93
CA ALA A 206 2.16 9.38 -5.05
C ALA A 206 2.96 9.18 -6.35
N VAL A 207 3.30 10.28 -7.04
CA VAL A 207 4.05 10.23 -8.31
C VAL A 207 5.34 11.03 -8.19
N LEU A 208 6.47 10.38 -8.48
CA LEU A 208 7.82 10.90 -8.37
C LEU A 208 8.51 10.91 -9.74
N ARG A 209 8.95 12.08 -10.20
CA ARG A 209 9.69 12.25 -11.46
C ARG A 209 11.08 11.61 -11.37
N ILE A 210 11.48 10.91 -12.43
CA ILE A 210 12.86 10.48 -12.62
C ILE A 210 13.62 11.60 -13.35
N LYS A 211 14.51 12.31 -12.64
CA LYS A 211 15.29 13.43 -13.21
C LYS A 211 16.07 13.01 -14.44
N GLY A 212 16.17 13.92 -15.41
CA GLY A 212 16.86 13.67 -16.68
C GLY A 212 16.08 12.80 -17.67
N THR A 213 14.83 12.44 -17.34
CA THR A 213 13.94 11.68 -18.23
C THR A 213 12.53 12.30 -18.22
N ASP A 214 11.68 11.85 -19.15
CA ASP A 214 10.24 12.18 -19.17
C ASP A 214 9.41 11.27 -18.28
N LYS A 215 10.04 10.30 -17.59
CA LYS A 215 9.36 9.25 -16.84
C LYS A 215 9.09 9.65 -15.39
N ALA A 216 8.12 8.96 -14.79
CA ALA A 216 7.85 9.04 -13.36
C ALA A 216 7.49 7.67 -12.78
N LEU A 217 7.82 7.46 -11.50
CA LEU A 217 7.37 6.31 -10.72
C LEU A 217 6.15 6.70 -9.91
N ALA A 218 5.12 5.85 -9.94
CA ALA A 218 3.98 5.95 -9.04
C ALA A 218 4.11 4.89 -7.95
N VAL A 219 3.75 5.22 -6.72
CA VAL A 219 3.79 4.30 -5.57
C VAL A 219 2.53 4.40 -4.73
N THR A 220 2.02 3.25 -4.29
CA THR A 220 0.85 3.12 -3.42
C THR A 220 1.03 1.97 -2.43
N VAL A 221 0.19 1.97 -1.39
CA VAL A 221 0.11 0.89 -0.41
C VAL A 221 -1.34 0.66 0.01
N ASP A 222 -1.80 -0.60 -0.05
CA ASP A 222 -3.22 -0.93 0.08
C ASP A 222 -3.43 -2.21 0.90
N CYS A 223 -4.45 -2.20 1.75
CA CYS A 223 -4.94 -3.35 2.51
C CYS A 223 -6.24 -3.03 3.26
N ASN A 224 -7.30 -3.80 2.97
CA ASN A 224 -8.50 -3.81 3.79
C ASN A 224 -8.53 -5.08 4.68
N SER A 225 -8.07 -4.95 5.92
CA SER A 225 -7.98 -6.08 6.85
C SER A 225 -9.35 -6.60 7.30
N LEU A 226 -10.40 -5.77 7.24
CA LEU A 226 -11.77 -6.22 7.50
C LEU A 226 -12.25 -7.17 6.40
N TYR A 227 -11.96 -6.89 5.14
CA TYR A 227 -12.23 -7.85 4.07
C TYR A 227 -11.45 -9.15 4.28
N CYS A 228 -10.19 -9.05 4.70
CA CYS A 228 -9.34 -10.22 4.88
C CYS A 228 -9.80 -11.12 6.04
N VAL A 229 -10.36 -10.59 7.14
CA VAL A 229 -10.94 -11.45 8.19
C VAL A 229 -12.28 -12.07 7.76
N LEU A 230 -13.07 -11.35 6.96
CA LEU A 230 -14.37 -11.83 6.46
C LEU A 230 -14.23 -12.85 5.33
N ASN A 231 -13.22 -12.71 4.48
CA ASN A 231 -12.82 -13.67 3.47
C ASN A 231 -11.34 -13.43 3.09
N PRO A 232 -10.39 -14.24 3.58
CA PRO A 232 -8.96 -13.98 3.38
C PRO A 232 -8.53 -13.98 1.91
N TYR A 233 -9.11 -14.85 1.09
CA TYR A 233 -8.82 -14.90 -0.35
C TYR A 233 -9.29 -13.62 -1.04
N THR A 234 -10.56 -13.27 -0.88
CA THR A 234 -11.13 -12.09 -1.53
C THR A 234 -10.48 -10.81 -1.02
N GLY A 235 -10.27 -10.67 0.30
CA GLY A 235 -9.64 -9.49 0.88
C GLY A 235 -8.22 -9.26 0.37
N ALA A 236 -7.40 -10.31 0.31
CA ALA A 236 -6.02 -10.19 -0.18
C ALA A 236 -5.96 -9.97 -1.70
N ALA A 237 -6.83 -10.61 -2.48
CA ALA A 237 -6.95 -10.34 -3.91
C ALA A 237 -7.40 -8.90 -4.19
N SER A 238 -8.34 -8.38 -3.40
CA SER A 238 -8.80 -6.99 -3.49
C SER A 238 -7.70 -5.99 -3.17
N ALA A 239 -6.84 -6.26 -2.19
CA ALA A 239 -5.69 -5.38 -1.88
C ALA A 239 -4.73 -5.25 -3.08
N VAL A 240 -4.45 -6.35 -3.81
CA VAL A 240 -3.65 -6.30 -5.04
C VAL A 240 -4.37 -5.54 -6.16
N ALA A 241 -5.67 -5.80 -6.34
CA ALA A 241 -6.48 -5.12 -7.34
C ALA A 241 -6.55 -3.61 -7.11
N GLU A 242 -6.78 -3.18 -5.88
CA GLU A 242 -6.85 -1.78 -5.46
C GLU A 242 -5.50 -1.07 -5.61
N ALA A 243 -4.39 -1.68 -5.18
CA ALA A 243 -3.07 -1.11 -5.42
C ALA A 243 -2.77 -0.88 -6.90
N ALA A 244 -3.12 -1.85 -7.75
CA ALA A 244 -2.99 -1.68 -9.20
C ALA A 244 -3.91 -0.57 -9.73
N ARG A 245 -5.16 -0.51 -9.24
CA ARG A 245 -6.17 0.49 -9.61
C ARG A 245 -5.73 1.91 -9.25
N ASN A 246 -5.18 2.10 -8.06
CA ASN A 246 -4.68 3.38 -7.56
C ASN A 246 -3.52 3.92 -8.42
N LEU A 247 -2.59 3.04 -8.83
CA LEU A 247 -1.56 3.41 -9.81
C LEU A 247 -2.18 3.80 -11.16
N VAL A 248 -3.15 3.04 -11.66
CA VAL A 248 -3.84 3.30 -12.92
C VAL A 248 -4.59 4.63 -12.91
N CYS A 249 -5.21 5.01 -11.79
CA CYS A 249 -5.84 6.34 -11.61
C CYS A 249 -4.84 7.48 -11.81
N THR A 250 -3.55 7.27 -11.54
CA THR A 250 -2.51 8.27 -11.84
C THR A 250 -1.99 8.26 -13.28
N GLY A 251 -2.42 7.29 -14.08
CA GLY A 251 -1.90 7.00 -15.42
C GLY A 251 -0.68 6.08 -15.43
N ALA A 252 -0.30 5.51 -14.29
CA ALA A 252 0.86 4.65 -14.17
C ALA A 252 0.49 3.22 -14.51
N ARG A 253 1.29 2.57 -15.37
CA ARG A 253 1.18 1.12 -15.56
C ARG A 253 1.81 0.39 -14.38
N PRO A 254 1.07 -0.47 -13.65
CA PRO A 254 1.64 -1.30 -12.59
C PRO A 254 2.81 -2.15 -13.10
N LEU A 255 3.90 -2.26 -12.32
CA LEU A 255 5.10 -3.00 -12.71
C LEU A 255 5.40 -4.19 -11.81
N ALA A 256 5.33 -3.99 -10.50
CA ALA A 256 5.74 -4.97 -9.51
C ALA A 256 5.15 -4.60 -8.15
N LEU A 257 5.01 -5.60 -7.28
CA LEU A 257 4.58 -5.39 -5.91
C LEU A 257 5.53 -5.99 -4.89
N THR A 258 5.43 -5.46 -3.67
CA THR A 258 5.96 -6.05 -2.45
C THR A 258 4.81 -6.34 -1.48
N ASP A 259 4.85 -7.49 -0.80
CA ASP A 259 3.85 -7.88 0.18
C ASP A 259 4.42 -7.89 1.61
N CYS A 260 3.75 -7.25 2.54
CA CYS A 260 4.04 -7.34 3.97
C CYS A 260 2.89 -8.08 4.65
N LEU A 261 3.09 -9.39 4.84
CA LEU A 261 2.11 -10.34 5.34
C LEU A 261 2.12 -10.35 6.87
N ASN A 262 1.09 -9.80 7.51
CA ASN A 262 0.97 -9.76 8.97
C ASN A 262 -0.17 -10.66 9.45
N PHE A 263 0.16 -11.69 10.22
CA PHE A 263 -0.76 -12.74 10.68
C PHE A 263 -0.50 -13.10 12.15
N GLY A 264 -1.49 -13.75 12.77
CA GLY A 264 -1.41 -14.27 14.14
C GLY A 264 -0.47 -15.48 14.27
N ASN A 265 -0.64 -16.29 15.31
CA ASN A 265 0.15 -17.51 15.51
C ASN A 265 -0.14 -18.59 14.44
N PRO A 266 0.83 -18.94 13.57
CA PRO A 266 0.65 -19.91 12.49
C PRO A 266 0.51 -21.36 12.98
N GLU A 267 0.74 -21.63 14.27
CA GLU A 267 0.50 -22.95 14.86
C GLU A 267 -0.99 -23.27 15.01
N ARG A 268 -1.86 -22.25 14.93
CA ARG A 268 -3.30 -22.42 14.97
C ARG A 268 -3.85 -22.69 13.56
N PRO A 269 -4.68 -23.74 13.38
CA PRO A 269 -5.21 -24.09 12.06
C PRO A 269 -6.02 -22.98 11.39
N ASP A 270 -6.76 -22.17 12.15
CA ASP A 270 -7.56 -21.07 11.61
C ASP A 270 -6.69 -19.92 11.06
N ILE A 271 -5.58 -19.62 11.73
CA ILE A 271 -4.63 -18.59 11.26
C ILE A 271 -3.86 -19.08 10.04
N MET A 272 -3.42 -20.34 10.04
CA MET A 272 -2.73 -20.92 8.88
C MET A 272 -3.65 -20.98 7.66
N TRP A 273 -4.94 -21.28 7.86
CA TRP A 273 -5.95 -21.22 6.82
C TRP A 273 -6.11 -19.82 6.23
N GLN A 274 -6.19 -18.78 7.08
CA GLN A 274 -6.24 -17.39 6.63
C GLN A 274 -5.00 -17.01 5.81
N PHE A 275 -3.81 -17.44 6.24
CA PHE A 275 -2.55 -17.17 5.55
C PHE A 275 -2.49 -17.83 4.16
N ILE A 276 -2.87 -19.11 4.06
CA ILE A 276 -2.90 -19.84 2.79
C ILE A 276 -3.84 -19.16 1.80
N LEU A 277 -5.08 -18.88 2.22
CA LEU A 277 -6.06 -18.24 1.34
C LEU A 277 -5.64 -16.84 0.90
N ALA A 278 -5.03 -16.06 1.80
CA ALA A 278 -4.51 -14.74 1.43
C ALA A 278 -3.41 -14.83 0.36
N ILE A 279 -2.47 -15.78 0.49
CA ILE A 279 -1.43 -16.03 -0.52
C ILE A 279 -2.05 -16.46 -1.85
N GLU A 280 -3.03 -17.36 -1.83
CA GLU A 280 -3.74 -17.79 -3.05
C GLU A 280 -4.44 -16.61 -3.74
N GLY A 281 -5.12 -15.75 -2.98
CA GLY A 281 -5.78 -14.54 -3.49
C GLY A 281 -4.78 -13.56 -4.13
N ILE A 282 -3.65 -13.31 -3.46
CA ILE A 282 -2.56 -12.50 -4.02
C ILE A 282 -2.02 -13.13 -5.30
N ALA A 283 -1.73 -14.43 -5.29
CA ALA A 283 -1.15 -15.14 -6.42
C ALA A 283 -2.04 -15.07 -7.66
N ASP A 284 -3.36 -15.27 -7.51
CA ASP A 284 -4.29 -15.26 -8.63
C ASP A 284 -4.56 -13.84 -9.15
N ALA A 285 -4.59 -12.84 -8.27
CA ALA A 285 -4.63 -11.43 -8.68
C ALA A 285 -3.36 -11.04 -9.47
N CYS A 286 -2.18 -11.37 -8.96
CA CYS A 286 -0.89 -11.15 -9.63
C CYS A 286 -0.82 -11.82 -11.00
N LYS A 287 -1.25 -13.08 -11.12
CA LYS A 287 -1.30 -13.79 -12.41
C LYS A 287 -2.25 -13.09 -13.38
N THR A 288 -3.43 -12.67 -12.94
CA THR A 288 -4.43 -12.08 -13.83
C THR A 288 -4.01 -10.69 -14.30
N LEU A 289 -3.48 -9.87 -13.40
CA LEU A 289 -3.00 -8.51 -13.70
C LEU A 289 -1.59 -8.48 -14.31
N GLN A 290 -0.90 -9.63 -14.37
CA GLN A 290 0.47 -9.77 -14.87
C GLN A 290 1.47 -8.92 -14.07
N ILE A 291 1.34 -8.94 -12.74
CA ILE A 291 2.18 -8.18 -11.81
C ILE A 291 3.01 -9.17 -10.98
N PRO A 292 4.35 -9.18 -11.08
CA PRO A 292 5.19 -10.03 -10.25
C PRO A 292 5.32 -9.48 -8.82
N VAL A 293 5.39 -10.40 -7.86
CA VAL A 293 5.91 -10.13 -6.51
C VAL A 293 7.44 -10.13 -6.58
N VAL A 294 8.08 -9.02 -6.24
CA VAL A 294 9.55 -8.86 -6.36
C VAL A 294 10.28 -8.84 -5.02
N SER A 295 9.56 -8.61 -3.93
CA SER A 295 10.06 -8.62 -2.56
C SER A 295 8.90 -8.79 -1.58
N GLY A 296 9.19 -9.07 -0.31
CA GLY A 296 8.15 -9.18 0.70
C GLY A 296 8.69 -9.37 2.11
N ASN A 297 7.77 -9.43 3.06
CA ASN A 297 8.02 -9.71 4.46
C ASN A 297 6.88 -10.54 5.04
N VAL A 298 7.20 -11.46 5.96
CA VAL A 298 6.19 -12.24 6.69
C VAL A 298 6.40 -12.05 8.18
N SER A 299 5.41 -11.44 8.84
CA SER A 299 5.33 -11.27 10.28
C SER A 299 4.24 -12.17 10.83
N PHE A 300 4.64 -13.19 11.59
CA PHE A 300 3.76 -14.08 12.33
C PHE A 300 3.72 -13.73 13.81
N TYR A 301 2.80 -14.36 14.55
CA TYR A 301 2.63 -14.17 16.00
C TYR A 301 2.21 -12.75 16.39
N ASN A 302 1.52 -12.04 15.48
CA ASN A 302 0.89 -10.75 15.78
C ASN A 302 -0.38 -10.97 16.61
N GLU A 303 -0.20 -11.21 17.89
CA GLU A 303 -1.29 -11.43 18.84
C GLU A 303 -0.97 -10.82 20.21
N THR A 304 -2.01 -10.39 20.92
CA THR A 304 -1.90 -9.92 22.29
C THR A 304 -2.96 -10.61 23.14
N ARG A 305 -2.52 -11.26 24.22
CA ARG A 305 -3.40 -11.99 25.15
C ARG A 305 -4.30 -13.03 24.45
N GLY A 306 -3.77 -13.71 23.44
CA GLY A 306 -4.48 -14.73 22.66
C GLY A 306 -5.46 -14.19 21.62
N LEU A 307 -5.56 -12.87 21.46
CA LEU A 307 -6.32 -12.24 20.38
C LEU A 307 -5.36 -11.88 19.25
N SER A 308 -5.58 -12.47 18.09
CA SER A 308 -4.82 -12.18 16.87
C SER A 308 -5.35 -10.91 16.21
N ILE A 309 -4.48 -10.20 15.49
CA ILE A 309 -4.91 -9.15 14.56
C ILE A 309 -5.82 -9.73 13.47
N TYR A 310 -6.53 -8.86 12.75
CA TYR A 310 -7.09 -9.25 11.45
C TYR A 310 -5.96 -9.61 10.49
N PRO A 311 -6.13 -10.62 9.62
CA PRO A 311 -5.19 -10.87 8.53
C PRO A 311 -4.91 -9.57 7.78
N THR A 312 -3.65 -9.17 7.69
CA THR A 312 -3.27 -7.86 7.13
C THR A 312 -2.14 -8.05 6.11
N PRO A 313 -2.44 -8.58 4.92
CA PRO A 313 -1.52 -8.62 3.79
C PRO A 313 -1.43 -7.24 3.13
N ILE A 314 -0.43 -6.45 3.52
CA ILE A 314 -0.21 -5.11 2.98
C ILE A 314 0.49 -5.20 1.64
N ILE A 315 -0.11 -4.62 0.60
CA ILE A 315 0.45 -4.63 -0.75
C ILE A 315 1.02 -3.25 -1.06
N GLY A 316 2.34 -3.15 -1.14
CA GLY A 316 3.02 -1.98 -1.72
C GLY A 316 3.24 -2.20 -3.21
N MET A 317 2.92 -1.23 -4.06
CA MET A 317 3.06 -1.40 -5.51
C MET A 317 3.74 -0.21 -6.17
N VAL A 318 4.56 -0.50 -7.18
CA VAL A 318 5.21 0.52 -8.02
C VAL A 318 4.71 0.43 -9.45
N GLY A 319 4.46 1.59 -10.05
CA GLY A 319 4.06 1.76 -11.44
C GLY A 319 4.96 2.75 -12.17
N LEU A 320 4.88 2.74 -13.50
CA LEU A 320 5.63 3.63 -14.38
C LEU A 320 4.68 4.48 -15.23
N LEU A 321 4.91 5.80 -15.23
CA LEU A 321 4.49 6.69 -16.30
C LEU A 321 5.67 6.88 -17.25
N ASP A 322 5.43 6.64 -18.54
CA ASP A 322 6.41 6.98 -19.58
C ASP A 322 6.53 8.50 -19.81
N HIS A 323 5.48 9.23 -19.43
CA HIS A 323 5.30 10.66 -19.71
C HIS A 323 4.69 11.37 -18.50
N VAL A 324 5.53 12.02 -17.70
CA VAL A 324 5.18 12.70 -16.44
C VAL A 324 4.09 13.77 -16.59
N GLU A 325 3.98 14.40 -17.76
CA GLU A 325 2.95 15.38 -18.06
C GLU A 325 1.54 14.78 -18.16
N ARG A 326 1.43 13.46 -18.27
CA ARG A 326 0.16 12.73 -18.31
C ARG A 326 -0.34 12.30 -16.94
N ALA A 327 0.37 12.66 -15.86
CA ALA A 327 -0.05 12.33 -14.50
C ALA A 327 -1.45 12.88 -14.20
N VAL A 328 -2.33 11.99 -13.72
CA VAL A 328 -3.72 12.30 -13.37
C VAL A 328 -3.88 12.23 -11.85
N SER A 329 -4.66 13.15 -11.27
CA SER A 329 -4.96 13.22 -9.84
C SER A 329 -6.45 13.03 -9.60
N GLN A 330 -6.88 12.64 -8.40
CA GLN A 330 -8.29 12.43 -8.08
C GLN A 330 -9.17 13.68 -8.17
N GLY A 331 -8.62 14.85 -7.84
CA GLY A 331 -9.38 16.09 -7.72
C GLY A 331 -9.96 16.57 -9.05
N PHE A 332 -11.24 16.95 -9.05
CA PHE A 332 -11.87 17.62 -10.19
C PHE A 332 -11.14 18.92 -10.53
N LYS A 333 -10.97 19.18 -11.83
CA LYS A 333 -10.12 20.28 -12.33
C LYS A 333 -10.91 21.43 -12.93
N THR A 334 -11.93 21.12 -13.74
CA THR A 334 -12.63 22.12 -14.56
C THR A 334 -14.14 22.00 -14.43
N GLU A 335 -14.81 23.12 -14.21
CA GLU A 335 -16.27 23.21 -14.23
C GLU A 335 -16.81 22.94 -15.64
N GLY A 336 -17.86 22.13 -15.74
CA GLY A 336 -18.44 21.67 -17.00
C GLY A 336 -17.89 20.34 -17.51
N ASP A 337 -16.85 19.78 -16.89
CA ASP A 337 -16.41 18.42 -17.20
C ASP A 337 -17.51 17.39 -16.88
N ALA A 338 -17.68 16.42 -17.77
CA ALA A 338 -18.59 15.30 -17.56
C ALA A 338 -17.99 14.34 -16.54
N VAL A 339 -18.81 13.86 -15.61
CA VAL A 339 -18.44 12.84 -14.61
C VAL A 339 -18.94 11.49 -15.09
N LEU A 340 -18.01 10.55 -15.28
CA LEU A 340 -18.25 9.18 -15.72
C LEU A 340 -17.92 8.20 -14.61
N LEU A 341 -18.65 7.10 -14.54
CA LEU A 341 -18.30 5.92 -13.76
C LEU A 341 -17.98 4.79 -14.73
N LEU A 342 -16.76 4.27 -14.66
CA LEU A 342 -16.43 2.97 -15.23
C LEU A 342 -16.64 1.88 -14.17
N GLY A 343 -17.27 0.78 -14.57
CA GLY A 343 -17.71 -0.28 -13.66
C GLY A 343 -19.19 -0.15 -13.25
N GLU A 344 -19.63 -1.05 -12.37
CA GLU A 344 -21.02 -1.15 -11.90
C GLU A 344 -21.10 -1.21 -10.38
N THR A 345 -22.17 -0.64 -9.84
CA THR A 345 -22.48 -0.76 -8.41
C THR A 345 -23.43 -1.94 -8.20
N GLY A 346 -23.09 -2.82 -7.25
CA GLY A 346 -23.91 -3.94 -6.79
C GLY A 346 -24.46 -3.74 -5.39
N GLU A 347 -25.12 -4.77 -4.84
CA GLU A 347 -25.59 -4.79 -3.44
C GLU A 347 -24.50 -5.25 -2.47
N ASP A 348 -23.33 -4.60 -2.51
CA ASP A 348 -22.14 -4.99 -1.74
C ASP A 348 -22.01 -4.14 -0.47
N LEU A 349 -22.76 -4.52 0.58
CA LEU A 349 -22.66 -3.87 1.91
C LEU A 349 -21.81 -4.63 2.91
N GLY A 350 -21.50 -5.91 2.68
CA GLY A 350 -20.72 -6.72 3.61
C GLY A 350 -19.31 -6.19 3.79
N GLY A 351 -18.86 -6.08 5.05
CA GLY A 351 -17.53 -5.55 5.38
C GLY A 351 -17.30 -4.06 5.09
N THR A 352 -18.33 -3.31 4.70
CA THR A 352 -18.16 -1.90 4.33
C THR A 352 -17.90 -0.99 5.52
N GLU A 353 -17.22 0.12 5.26
CA GLU A 353 -17.05 1.20 6.24
C GLU A 353 -18.40 1.80 6.65
N TYR A 354 -19.39 1.77 5.76
CA TYR A 354 -20.77 2.13 6.08
C TYR A 354 -21.35 1.26 7.20
N LEU A 355 -21.23 -0.08 7.10
CA LEU A 355 -21.70 -0.96 8.18
C LEU A 355 -20.93 -0.73 9.47
N ARG A 356 -19.61 -0.56 9.40
CA ARG A 356 -18.77 -0.36 10.58
C ARG A 356 -19.06 0.97 11.28
N ALA A 357 -19.05 2.08 10.55
CA ALA A 357 -19.19 3.42 11.10
C ALA A 357 -20.63 3.76 11.51
N VAL A 358 -21.64 3.30 10.74
CA VAL A 358 -23.04 3.71 10.95
C VAL A 358 -23.84 2.67 11.72
N HIS A 359 -23.57 1.39 11.49
CA HIS A 359 -24.33 0.28 12.10
C HIS A 359 -23.54 -0.46 13.18
N HIS A 360 -22.26 -0.13 13.39
CA HIS A 360 -21.36 -0.81 14.33
C HIS A 360 -21.29 -2.32 14.09
N ARG A 361 -21.20 -2.70 12.81
CA ARG A 361 -21.20 -4.09 12.34
C ARG A 361 -20.03 -4.36 11.41
N GLU A 362 -19.32 -5.46 11.69
CA GLU A 362 -18.20 -5.97 10.91
C GLU A 362 -18.53 -7.39 10.43
N GLN A 363 -19.50 -7.49 9.52
CA GLN A 363 -20.04 -8.76 9.03
C GLN A 363 -20.47 -8.64 7.56
N GLY A 364 -20.80 -9.78 6.97
CA GLY A 364 -21.18 -9.90 5.57
C GLY A 364 -20.05 -10.45 4.71
N THR A 365 -20.39 -10.92 3.52
CA THR A 365 -19.39 -11.28 2.52
C THR A 365 -18.79 -10.00 1.94
N PRO A 366 -17.46 -9.88 1.83
CA PRO A 366 -16.83 -8.73 1.17
C PRO A 366 -17.32 -8.57 -0.26
N PRO A 367 -17.23 -7.36 -0.84
CA PRO A 367 -17.60 -7.10 -2.23
C PRO A 367 -16.93 -8.09 -3.19
N VAL A 368 -17.70 -8.64 -4.12
CA VAL A 368 -17.19 -9.67 -5.05
C VAL A 368 -16.20 -9.04 -6.04
N LEU A 369 -14.98 -9.58 -6.08
CA LEU A 369 -13.95 -9.19 -7.05
C LEU A 369 -13.96 -10.15 -8.25
N ASN A 370 -14.14 -9.60 -9.45
CA ASN A 370 -13.87 -10.30 -10.70
C ASN A 370 -12.58 -9.75 -11.32
N LEU A 371 -11.51 -10.55 -11.28
CA LEU A 371 -10.18 -10.13 -11.72
C LEU A 371 -10.09 -9.82 -13.23
N GLU A 372 -10.90 -10.48 -14.06
CA GLU A 372 -10.93 -10.20 -15.51
C GLU A 372 -11.56 -8.83 -15.79
N ARG A 373 -12.66 -8.51 -15.08
CA ARG A 373 -13.30 -7.19 -15.15
C ARG A 373 -12.39 -6.10 -14.62
N GLU A 374 -11.68 -6.35 -13.52
CA GLU A 374 -10.67 -5.44 -12.98
C GLU A 374 -9.56 -5.17 -14.02
N ALA A 375 -9.00 -6.22 -14.62
CA ALA A 375 -7.97 -6.08 -15.64
C ALA A 375 -8.48 -5.29 -16.87
N ALA A 376 -9.72 -5.52 -17.30
CA ALA A 376 -10.34 -4.80 -18.41
C ALA A 376 -10.54 -3.31 -18.08
N LEU A 377 -11.09 -3.00 -16.89
CA LEU A 377 -11.23 -1.63 -16.39
C LEU A 377 -9.89 -0.89 -16.41
N GLN A 378 -8.85 -1.51 -15.85
CA GLN A 378 -7.52 -0.90 -15.78
C GLN A 378 -6.94 -0.62 -17.16
N ARG A 379 -7.11 -1.53 -18.13
CA ARG A 379 -6.70 -1.29 -19.53
C ARG A 379 -7.42 -0.10 -20.15
N VAL A 380 -8.74 0.03 -19.97
CA VAL A 380 -9.53 1.15 -20.51
C VAL A 380 -9.02 2.48 -19.95
N VAL A 381 -8.79 2.55 -18.63
CA VAL A 381 -8.33 3.80 -17.99
C VAL A 381 -6.92 4.17 -18.45
N LEU A 382 -5.97 3.21 -18.49
CA LEU A 382 -4.63 3.47 -19.01
C LEU A 382 -4.66 4.00 -20.45
N GLN A 383 -5.43 3.34 -21.34
CA GLN A 383 -5.58 3.80 -22.73
C GLN A 383 -6.19 5.21 -22.82
N ALA A 384 -7.16 5.52 -21.95
CA ALA A 384 -7.78 6.83 -21.91
C ALA A 384 -6.81 7.94 -21.45
N VAL A 385 -5.99 7.65 -20.44
CA VAL A 385 -4.96 8.59 -19.94
C VAL A 385 -3.85 8.75 -20.98
N GLU A 386 -3.39 7.67 -21.61
CA GLU A 386 -2.39 7.72 -22.69
C GLU A 386 -2.83 8.59 -23.87
N GLN A 387 -4.14 8.57 -24.20
CA GLN A 387 -4.74 9.41 -25.24
C GLN A 387 -5.04 10.85 -24.78
N GLY A 388 -4.72 11.20 -23.53
CA GLY A 388 -4.96 12.54 -22.96
C GLY A 388 -6.44 12.91 -22.83
N LEU A 389 -7.32 11.90 -22.68
CA LEU A 389 -8.76 12.11 -22.65
C LEU A 389 -9.28 12.50 -21.26
N VAL A 390 -8.57 12.09 -20.21
CA VAL A 390 -8.96 12.19 -18.80
C VAL A 390 -8.47 13.51 -18.17
N GLN A 391 -9.32 14.16 -17.39
CA GLN A 391 -8.94 15.34 -16.58
C GLN A 391 -8.59 14.93 -15.15
N SER A 392 -9.44 14.16 -14.49
CA SER A 392 -9.19 13.52 -13.19
C SER A 392 -9.68 12.07 -13.20
N ALA A 393 -9.08 11.23 -12.36
CA ALA A 393 -9.47 9.85 -12.15
C ALA A 393 -9.31 9.51 -10.68
N HIS A 394 -10.30 8.83 -10.12
CA HIS A 394 -10.29 8.42 -8.72
C HIS A 394 -10.99 7.08 -8.60
N ASP A 395 -10.44 6.18 -7.81
CA ASP A 395 -11.01 4.87 -7.58
C ASP A 395 -12.27 4.95 -6.67
N CYS A 396 -13.02 3.85 -6.52
CA CYS A 396 -14.13 3.76 -5.57
C CYS A 396 -13.87 2.63 -4.58
N ALA A 397 -13.24 2.95 -3.46
CA ALA A 397 -12.92 2.05 -2.36
C ALA A 397 -13.85 2.25 -1.14
N GLU A 398 -13.29 2.46 0.05
CA GLU A 398 -14.05 2.58 1.31
C GLU A 398 -15.07 3.71 1.29
N GLY A 399 -16.28 3.42 1.79
CA GLY A 399 -17.39 4.36 1.81
C GLY A 399 -18.09 4.56 0.47
N GLY A 400 -17.60 3.91 -0.60
CA GLY A 400 -18.27 3.76 -1.87
C GLY A 400 -18.36 5.03 -2.73
N LEU A 401 -19.28 5.02 -3.69
CA LEU A 401 -19.36 6.02 -4.76
C LEU A 401 -19.56 7.45 -4.23
N ALA A 402 -20.35 7.62 -3.18
CA ALA A 402 -20.62 8.94 -2.61
C ALA A 402 -19.38 9.56 -1.95
N VAL A 403 -18.53 8.73 -1.32
CA VAL A 403 -17.25 9.16 -0.74
C VAL A 403 -16.26 9.51 -1.83
N ALA A 404 -16.08 8.63 -2.83
CA ALA A 404 -15.18 8.91 -3.95
C ALA A 404 -15.58 10.19 -4.73
N LEU A 405 -16.89 10.44 -4.94
CA LEU A 405 -17.37 11.71 -5.50
C LEU A 405 -17.06 12.90 -4.59
N ALA A 406 -17.19 12.75 -3.27
CA ALA A 406 -16.82 13.79 -2.32
C ALA A 406 -15.32 14.06 -2.39
N GLU A 407 -14.45 13.07 -2.24
CA GLU A 407 -12.99 13.23 -2.30
C GLU A 407 -12.52 13.85 -3.62
N SER A 408 -13.14 13.48 -4.75
CA SER A 408 -12.92 14.15 -6.04
C SER A 408 -13.27 15.64 -6.00
N CYS A 409 -14.35 16.04 -5.33
CA CYS A 409 -14.71 17.44 -5.10
C CYS A 409 -13.74 18.17 -4.16
N LEU A 410 -13.29 17.51 -3.07
CA LEU A 410 -12.51 18.13 -1.99
C LEU A 410 -11.02 18.26 -2.34
N SER A 411 -10.50 17.35 -3.17
CA SER A 411 -9.10 17.34 -3.61
C SER A 411 -8.81 18.21 -4.83
N ALA A 412 -9.74 19.06 -5.25
CA ALA A 412 -9.57 20.00 -6.34
C ALA A 412 -8.44 21.02 -6.05
N THR A 413 -7.57 21.26 -7.03
CA THR A 413 -6.31 22.00 -6.83
C THR A 413 -6.49 23.49 -6.45
N ASN A 414 -7.59 24.11 -6.89
CA ASN A 414 -7.90 25.52 -6.65
C ASN A 414 -9.00 25.70 -5.59
N GLY A 415 -9.09 24.75 -4.66
CA GLY A 415 -10.12 24.65 -3.63
C GLY A 415 -11.33 23.83 -4.09
N PRO A 416 -12.25 23.49 -3.15
CA PRO A 416 -13.29 22.51 -3.42
C PRO A 416 -14.21 22.88 -4.58
N LEU A 417 -14.44 21.92 -5.48
CA LEU A 417 -15.25 22.06 -6.69
C LEU A 417 -16.40 21.06 -6.67
N GLY A 418 -17.63 21.54 -6.72
CA GLY A 418 -18.84 20.71 -6.60
C GLY A 418 -19.13 19.85 -7.82
N ALA A 419 -20.16 19.01 -7.69
CA ALA A 419 -20.68 18.19 -8.76
C ALA A 419 -22.18 17.98 -8.61
N GLU A 420 -22.88 17.95 -9.74
CA GLU A 420 -24.29 17.59 -9.83
C GLU A 420 -24.40 16.22 -10.48
N ILE A 421 -24.87 15.24 -9.69
CA ILE A 421 -24.87 13.82 -10.00
C ILE A 421 -26.29 13.28 -9.97
N VAL A 422 -26.64 12.45 -10.95
CA VAL A 422 -27.90 11.72 -11.03
C VAL A 422 -27.60 10.24 -11.23
N LEU A 423 -27.90 9.44 -10.21
CA LEU A 423 -27.73 7.98 -10.23
C LEU A 423 -29.06 7.31 -10.57
N ASP A 424 -29.01 6.25 -11.36
CA ASP A 424 -30.16 5.37 -11.59
C ASP A 424 -30.18 4.24 -10.55
N ARG A 425 -31.35 4.02 -9.94
CA ARG A 425 -31.46 3.06 -8.83
C ARG A 425 -31.31 1.61 -9.27
N HIS A 426 -31.79 1.25 -10.46
CA HIS A 426 -31.71 -0.10 -11.02
C HIS A 426 -32.11 -1.22 -10.04
N GLY A 427 -33.14 -1.00 -9.22
CA GLY A 427 -33.58 -1.95 -8.19
C GLY A 427 -32.69 -2.08 -6.95
N LEU A 428 -31.52 -1.45 -6.91
CA LEU A 428 -30.61 -1.47 -5.75
C LEU A 428 -31.18 -0.70 -4.56
N ARG A 429 -30.79 -1.09 -3.35
CA ARG A 429 -30.99 -0.25 -2.17
C ARG A 429 -30.19 1.06 -2.26
N ARG A 430 -30.68 2.14 -1.64
CA ARG A 430 -30.03 3.45 -1.69
C ARG A 430 -28.70 3.48 -0.97
N ASP A 431 -28.57 2.76 0.14
CA ASP A 431 -27.31 2.61 0.85
C ASP A 431 -26.27 1.85 0.02
N SER A 432 -26.65 0.73 -0.60
CA SER A 432 -25.77 0.02 -1.55
C SER A 432 -25.33 0.92 -2.71
N LEU A 433 -26.25 1.66 -3.31
CA LEU A 433 -25.94 2.54 -4.45
C LEU A 433 -24.96 3.66 -4.09
N LEU A 434 -25.08 4.25 -2.89
CA LEU A 434 -24.27 5.39 -2.46
C LEU A 434 -22.99 4.98 -1.72
N PHE A 435 -23.09 3.98 -0.85
CA PHE A 435 -22.07 3.65 0.15
C PHE A 435 -21.58 2.20 0.07
N GLY A 436 -22.10 1.41 -0.88
CA GLY A 436 -21.56 0.10 -1.19
C GLY A 436 -20.18 0.19 -1.84
N GLU A 437 -19.32 -0.77 -1.49
CA GLU A 437 -17.89 -0.78 -1.85
C GLU A 437 -17.61 -1.78 -2.98
N SER A 438 -18.54 -1.89 -3.93
CA SER A 438 -18.39 -2.73 -5.13
C SER A 438 -17.04 -2.48 -5.79
N GLN A 439 -16.35 -3.58 -6.11
CA GLN A 439 -15.01 -3.58 -6.69
C GLN A 439 -15.03 -3.12 -8.16
N SER A 440 -13.84 -2.83 -8.70
CA SER A 440 -13.66 -2.50 -10.12
C SER A 440 -14.47 -1.28 -10.58
N ARG A 441 -14.32 -0.17 -9.86
CA ARG A 441 -14.97 1.10 -10.18
C ARG A 441 -13.99 2.27 -10.13
N ILE A 442 -14.06 3.14 -11.14
CA ILE A 442 -13.28 4.38 -11.23
C ILE A 442 -14.19 5.51 -11.70
N ILE A 443 -14.14 6.65 -11.02
CA ILE A 443 -14.73 7.92 -11.45
C ILE A 443 -13.74 8.64 -12.35
N LEU A 444 -14.20 9.08 -13.51
CA LEU A 444 -13.42 9.95 -14.40
C LEU A 444 -14.12 11.30 -14.55
N SER A 445 -13.37 12.40 -14.51
CA SER A 445 -13.81 13.66 -15.12
C SER A 445 -13.17 13.83 -16.49
N VAL A 446 -13.99 14.19 -17.47
CA VAL A 446 -13.54 14.35 -18.86
C VAL A 446 -14.17 15.58 -19.49
N LYS A 447 -13.46 16.19 -20.43
CA LYS A 447 -14.05 17.24 -21.27
C LYS A 447 -15.27 16.68 -22.00
N PRO A 448 -16.39 17.42 -22.13
CA PRO A 448 -17.58 16.92 -22.81
C PRO A 448 -17.33 16.36 -24.21
N ALA A 449 -16.39 16.96 -24.96
CA ALA A 449 -16.00 16.51 -26.30
C ALA A 449 -15.23 15.17 -26.33
N ASN A 450 -14.71 14.71 -25.19
CA ASN A 450 -13.97 13.45 -25.08
C ASN A 450 -14.85 12.29 -24.58
N ARG A 451 -16.06 12.56 -24.09
CA ARG A 451 -16.96 11.57 -23.51
C ARG A 451 -17.18 10.36 -24.41
N GLU A 452 -17.61 10.58 -25.65
CA GLU A 452 -17.95 9.49 -26.58
C GLU A 452 -16.76 8.58 -26.88
N LYS A 453 -15.53 9.12 -26.81
CA LYS A 453 -14.30 8.34 -27.01
C LYS A 453 -14.07 7.37 -25.84
N ILE A 454 -14.31 7.82 -24.60
CA ILE A 454 -14.22 6.96 -23.42
C ILE A 454 -15.30 5.87 -23.46
N GLU A 455 -16.54 6.23 -23.78
CA GLU A 455 -17.64 5.27 -23.94
C GLU A 455 -17.34 4.24 -25.05
N ALA A 456 -16.58 4.62 -26.09
CA ALA A 456 -16.12 3.69 -27.12
C ALA A 456 -15.03 2.73 -26.63
N LEU A 457 -14.02 3.23 -25.89
CA LEU A 457 -12.98 2.40 -25.28
C LEU A 457 -13.59 1.39 -24.29
N ALA A 458 -14.50 1.85 -23.43
CA ALA A 458 -15.18 1.01 -22.46
C ALA A 458 -15.98 -0.12 -23.14
N ARG A 459 -16.73 0.19 -24.20
CA ARG A 459 -17.46 -0.82 -25.00
C ARG A 459 -16.54 -1.83 -25.70
N GLN A 460 -15.33 -1.42 -26.10
CA GLN A 460 -14.38 -2.32 -26.76
C GLN A 460 -13.87 -3.41 -25.82
N GLU A 461 -13.70 -3.08 -24.54
CA GLU A 461 -13.21 -4.00 -23.49
C GLU A 461 -14.34 -4.60 -22.64
N ASP A 462 -15.61 -4.40 -23.03
CA ASP A 462 -16.81 -4.84 -22.27
C ASP A 462 -16.87 -4.30 -20.83
N VAL A 463 -16.39 -3.07 -20.64
CA VAL A 463 -16.43 -2.35 -19.36
C VAL A 463 -17.67 -1.46 -19.32
N PRO A 464 -18.56 -1.62 -18.32
CA PRO A 464 -19.69 -0.72 -18.14
C PRO A 464 -19.24 0.73 -17.96
N CYS A 465 -19.93 1.66 -18.62
CA CYS A 465 -19.63 3.09 -18.53
C CYS A 465 -20.93 3.88 -18.40
N SER A 466 -21.08 4.60 -17.29
CA SER A 466 -22.26 5.40 -16.97
C SER A 466 -21.89 6.87 -16.85
N VAL A 467 -22.75 7.75 -17.36
CA VAL A 467 -22.56 9.20 -17.20
C VAL A 467 -23.36 9.65 -16.01
N LEU A 468 -22.65 10.00 -14.94
CA LEU A 468 -23.23 10.34 -13.65
C LEU A 468 -23.72 11.78 -13.62
N GLY A 469 -23.02 12.70 -14.27
CA GLY A 469 -23.36 14.10 -14.20
C GLY A 469 -22.25 15.04 -14.65
N VAL A 470 -22.14 16.18 -13.98
CA VAL A 470 -21.23 17.27 -14.37
C VAL A 470 -20.57 17.92 -13.16
N VAL A 471 -19.30 18.27 -13.30
CA VAL A 471 -18.57 19.09 -12.32
C VAL A 471 -19.13 20.52 -12.36
N ARG A 472 -19.66 21.02 -11.24
CA ARG A 472 -20.33 22.33 -11.18
C ARG A 472 -20.45 22.89 -9.77
N GLY A 473 -20.28 24.20 -9.65
CA GLY A 473 -20.59 24.94 -8.43
C GLY A 473 -19.71 24.53 -7.23
N ARG A 474 -20.25 24.67 -6.02
CA ARG A 474 -19.53 24.47 -4.74
C ARG A 474 -20.25 23.51 -3.79
N ARG A 475 -21.15 22.71 -4.34
CA ARG A 475 -21.95 21.75 -3.59
C ARG A 475 -21.83 20.38 -4.25
N LEU A 476 -21.75 19.33 -3.45
CA LEU A 476 -21.97 17.97 -3.92
C LEU A 476 -23.46 17.68 -3.83
N MET A 477 -24.08 17.47 -4.99
CA MET A 477 -25.49 17.17 -5.12
C MET A 477 -25.64 15.80 -5.77
N ILE A 478 -26.17 14.82 -5.04
CA ILE A 478 -26.44 13.47 -5.55
C ILE A 478 -27.94 13.21 -5.49
N SER A 479 -28.54 13.10 -6.67
CA SER A 479 -29.93 12.70 -6.85
C SER A 479 -30.01 11.25 -7.28
N ILE A 480 -31.06 10.55 -6.84
CA ILE A 480 -31.34 9.18 -7.26
C ILE A 480 -32.65 9.19 -8.04
N ARG A 481 -32.61 8.61 -9.24
CA ARG A 481 -33.77 8.35 -10.09
C ARG A 481 -34.27 6.94 -9.84
N ASP A 482 -35.51 6.83 -9.36
CA ASP A 482 -36.16 5.53 -9.14
C ASP A 482 -36.60 4.87 -10.46
N ASP A 483 -37.02 3.60 -10.38
CA ASP A 483 -37.46 2.84 -11.56
C ASP A 483 -38.72 3.42 -12.23
N ARG A 484 -39.44 4.32 -11.54
CA ARG A 484 -40.58 5.08 -12.07
C ARG A 484 -40.16 6.44 -12.63
N ARG A 485 -38.85 6.67 -12.81
CA ARG A 485 -38.22 7.89 -13.30
C ARG A 485 -38.47 9.12 -12.42
N ARG A 486 -38.79 8.93 -11.14
CA ARG A 486 -38.86 10.03 -10.18
C ARG A 486 -37.46 10.28 -9.61
N THR A 487 -37.00 11.51 -9.70
CA THR A 487 -35.72 11.93 -9.19
C THR A 487 -35.89 12.62 -7.84
N ALA A 488 -35.14 12.19 -6.83
CA ALA A 488 -35.09 12.83 -5.52
C ALA A 488 -33.64 13.12 -5.12
N LEU A 489 -33.42 14.28 -4.50
CA LEU A 489 -32.11 14.69 -3.99
C LEU A 489 -31.87 14.03 -2.63
N TRP A 490 -30.75 13.32 -2.49
CA TRP A 490 -30.41 12.56 -1.28
C TRP A 490 -29.17 13.08 -0.57
N VAL A 491 -28.18 13.55 -1.33
CA VAL A 491 -27.02 14.28 -0.80
C VAL A 491 -27.06 15.69 -1.36
N ASP A 492 -26.94 16.67 -0.48
CA ASP A 492 -26.78 18.08 -0.82
C ASP A 492 -25.98 18.78 0.28
N ARG A 493 -24.68 18.95 0.03
CA ARG A 493 -23.76 19.55 1.01
C ARG A 493 -22.78 20.54 0.35
N PRO A 494 -22.50 21.69 1.00
CA PRO A 494 -21.39 22.55 0.59
C PRO A 494 -20.07 21.79 0.69
N CYS A 495 -19.27 21.81 -0.37
CA CYS A 495 -17.98 21.13 -0.39
C CYS A 495 -17.03 21.71 0.66
N GLU A 496 -17.09 23.01 0.95
CA GLU A 496 -16.28 23.66 2.00
C GLU A 496 -16.54 23.06 3.39
N LYS A 497 -17.81 22.74 3.72
CA LYS A 497 -18.15 22.09 4.99
C LYS A 497 -17.56 20.69 5.05
N LEU A 498 -17.72 19.92 3.97
CA LEU A 498 -17.19 18.55 3.89
C LEU A 498 -15.65 18.54 3.96
N ASP A 499 -14.98 19.47 3.28
CA ASP A 499 -13.51 19.62 3.30
C ASP A 499 -12.99 19.86 4.72
N THR A 500 -13.62 20.80 5.44
CA THR A 500 -13.26 21.09 6.84
C THR A 500 -13.40 19.85 7.73
N MET A 501 -14.50 19.10 7.58
CA MET A 501 -14.75 17.88 8.37
C MET A 501 -13.73 16.79 8.04
N TRP A 502 -13.55 16.49 6.75
CA TRP A 502 -12.67 15.45 6.25
C TRP A 502 -11.20 15.69 6.62
N ARG A 503 -10.72 16.95 6.49
CA ARG A 503 -9.35 17.34 6.86
C ARG A 503 -9.11 17.39 8.37
N GLY A 504 -10.11 17.78 9.15
CA GLY A 504 -10.00 17.90 10.61
C GLY A 504 -10.18 16.59 11.38
N ALA A 505 -10.84 15.59 10.78
CA ALA A 505 -11.31 14.41 11.50
C ALA A 505 -10.18 13.56 12.11
N LEU A 506 -9.12 13.25 11.35
CA LEU A 506 -8.04 12.40 11.87
C LEU A 506 -7.31 13.07 13.04
N ARG A 507 -7.03 14.37 12.93
CA ARG A 507 -6.45 15.16 14.02
C ARG A 507 -7.34 15.10 15.26
N ALA A 508 -8.64 15.33 15.12
CA ALA A 508 -9.58 15.30 16.23
C ALA A 508 -9.64 13.92 16.93
N ALA A 509 -9.44 12.84 16.17
CA ALA A 509 -9.40 11.48 16.71
C ALA A 509 -8.11 11.17 17.48
N LEU A 510 -6.97 11.72 17.07
CA LEU A 510 -5.65 11.45 17.66
C LEU A 510 -5.24 12.44 18.76
N GLU A 511 -5.73 13.68 18.69
CA GLU A 511 -5.55 14.73 19.69
C GLU A 511 -6.90 15.00 20.37
N PRO A 512 -7.44 14.08 21.19
CA PRO A 512 -8.62 14.37 21.99
C PRO A 512 -8.26 15.57 22.88
N GLY A 513 -8.94 16.70 22.68
CA GLY A 513 -8.61 17.96 23.32
C GLY A 513 -8.42 17.81 24.84
N GLU A 514 -7.55 18.64 25.42
CA GLU A 514 -7.37 18.76 26.88
C GLU A 514 -8.72 19.05 27.56
N GLY A 515 -9.50 18.01 27.89
CA GLY A 515 -10.86 18.21 28.38
C GLY A 515 -11.78 16.99 28.43
N GLY A 516 -11.23 15.76 28.51
CA GLY A 516 -12.03 14.53 28.47
C GLY A 516 -11.57 13.43 29.41
N HIS A 517 -11.18 13.76 30.65
CA HIS A 517 -11.26 12.79 31.74
C HIS A 517 -12.68 12.83 32.32
N ALA A 518 -13.44 11.75 32.10
CA ALA A 518 -14.51 11.31 33.00
C ALA A 518 -14.71 9.80 32.81
#